data_AF-A0A4Q2UNZ0-F1
#
_entry.id   AF-A0A4Q2UNZ0-F1
#
_cell.length_a   1.000
_cell.length_b   1.000
_cell.length_c   1.000
_cell.angle_alpha   90.00
_cell.angle_beta   90.00
_cell.angle_gamma   90.00
#
_symmetry.space_group_name_H-M   'P 1'
#
loop_
_entity.id
_entity.type
_entity.pdbx_description
1 polymer ?
#
loop_
_entity_poly.entity_id
_entity_poly.type
_entity_poly.pdbx_seq_one_letter_code
_entity_poly.pdbx_strand_id
1 'polypeptide(L)'
;MFRFLPNVLLKQLYTRKSLRNTATGFTFILKNRLSDAQFTGLERARINGRDYPASAFLLETDGGEEVLVDAISAATPLAFPLRRSVRVRAIAPPLEPGQHTLEITLNTQPFGKITLTVEDSLQTEAPEAMQRPQPGIPRHVVDDYNPQAVAERQQFLRDFTQTNPQHVIQPSFEPSAVRGKCENFVGVAQVPIGLAGPLRVNGEHAQGDFLIPLATTEGTLVASYNRGIKLINGSGGVLCTIQDEAMQRAPVFQFADARQARSFVRWVEARERDIAAEAETTSRFARLTYVDAYLNGRFAFLRFGYTTGDAAGQNMVSKATLAACNYILQTYPAAAAIEHFFLESNMATDKKPSQLNMLRTRGKRVTAEIRIPRDLLIQELQVEPEQLLRHARLGDVGARLAGTNNNGLHSVNGLAALFIATGQDVACLAESSAAITYSELTPEGDLYGSVTLPSLIVGTVGGGTGLPTQRECLELMDCYGEGKANKLAEIMAGVVAAGEISLASAISSLDWVSSHDATRA
;
A
#
# COMPACT_ATOMS: atom_id res chain seq x y z
N MET A 1 21.43 13.35 1.18
CA MET A 1 22.63 12.48 1.27
C MET A 1 22.55 11.76 2.61
N PHE A 2 22.12 10.49 2.62
CA PHE A 2 21.92 9.72 3.86
C PHE A 2 23.27 9.49 4.56
N ARG A 3 23.58 10.26 5.61
CA ARG A 3 24.90 10.21 6.28
C ARG A 3 25.00 9.23 7.46
N PHE A 4 23.91 8.57 7.86
CA PHE A 4 23.97 7.57 8.92
C PHE A 4 22.92 6.49 8.75
N LEU A 5 23.36 5.24 8.54
CA LEU A 5 22.55 4.05 8.69
C LEU A 5 22.90 3.41 10.03
N PRO A 6 21.94 3.27 10.97
CA PRO A 6 22.17 2.55 12.22
C PRO A 6 22.85 1.19 11.97
N ASN A 7 23.90 0.88 12.72
CA ASN A 7 24.64 -0.39 12.59
C ASN A 7 23.73 -1.63 12.67
N VAL A 8 22.63 -1.55 13.42
CA VAL A 8 21.62 -2.60 13.51
C VAL A 8 20.98 -2.89 12.15
N LEU A 9 20.69 -1.87 11.33
CA LEU A 9 20.13 -2.01 9.99
C LEU A 9 21.18 -2.53 9.00
N LEU A 10 22.45 -2.15 9.15
CA LEU A 10 23.53 -2.67 8.29
C LEU A 10 23.79 -4.16 8.54
N LYS A 11 23.73 -4.62 9.80
CA LYS A 11 23.80 -6.05 10.14
C LYS A 11 22.63 -6.84 9.53
N GLN A 12 21.50 -6.18 9.32
CA GLN A 12 20.36 -6.74 8.59
C GLN A 12 20.59 -6.80 7.07
N LEU A 13 21.75 -6.46 6.51
CA LEU A 13 22.04 -6.84 5.12
C LEU A 13 22.49 -8.30 5.00
N TYR A 14 23.05 -8.86 6.06
CA TYR A 14 23.50 -10.25 6.07
C TYR A 14 22.35 -11.20 6.41
N THR A 15 22.31 -12.37 5.76
CA THR A 15 21.38 -13.45 6.14
C THR A 15 22.08 -14.37 7.12
N ARG A 16 21.66 -14.35 8.39
CA ARG A 16 22.21 -15.21 9.44
C ARG A 16 22.14 -16.69 9.05
N LYS A 17 23.14 -17.48 9.46
CA LYS A 17 23.29 -18.91 9.14
C LYS A 17 23.37 -19.19 7.63
N SER A 18 23.89 -18.24 6.85
CA SER A 18 24.09 -18.44 5.41
C SER A 18 25.52 -18.86 5.05
N LEU A 19 26.49 -18.71 5.97
CA LEU A 19 27.89 -19.02 5.73
C LEU A 19 28.14 -20.52 5.58
N ARG A 20 28.71 -20.94 4.44
CA ARG A 20 28.96 -22.35 4.09
C ARG A 20 30.24 -22.49 3.31
N ASN A 21 30.94 -23.61 3.48
CA ASN A 21 32.00 -23.99 2.54
C ASN A 21 31.40 -24.51 1.23
N THR A 22 32.13 -24.31 0.14
CA THR A 22 31.89 -24.87 -1.18
C THR A 22 33.14 -25.65 -1.60
N ALA A 23 33.07 -26.40 -2.70
CA ALA A 23 34.24 -27.12 -3.24
C ALA A 23 35.44 -26.20 -3.57
N THR A 24 35.21 -24.89 -3.72
CA THR A 24 36.21 -23.91 -4.19
C THR A 24 36.40 -22.73 -3.21
N GLY A 25 35.84 -22.81 -2.01
CA GLY A 25 35.93 -21.78 -0.99
C GLY A 25 34.70 -21.71 -0.09
N PHE A 26 34.02 -20.57 -0.03
CA PHE A 26 32.85 -20.40 0.83
C PHE A 26 31.80 -19.48 0.22
N THR A 27 30.58 -19.50 0.75
CA THR A 27 29.46 -18.70 0.29
C THR A 27 28.63 -18.17 1.46
N PHE A 28 27.97 -17.04 1.26
CA PHE A 28 27.00 -16.45 2.17
C PHE A 28 26.00 -15.60 1.37
N ILE A 29 24.92 -15.14 2.02
CA ILE A 29 23.84 -14.40 1.34
C ILE A 29 23.71 -13.00 1.93
N LEU A 30 23.74 -12.01 1.05
CA LEU A 30 23.34 -10.65 1.35
C LEU A 30 21.92 -10.42 0.84
N LYS A 31 21.08 -9.78 1.66
CA LYS A 31 19.72 -9.37 1.29
C LYS A 31 19.56 -7.88 1.52
N ASN A 32 19.16 -7.15 0.50
CA ASN A 32 18.86 -5.73 0.66
C ASN A 32 17.59 -5.56 1.50
N ARG A 33 17.75 -5.00 2.71
CA ARG A 33 16.65 -4.67 3.65
C ARG A 33 16.50 -3.16 3.87
N LEU A 34 17.19 -2.33 3.08
CA LEU A 34 17.25 -0.87 3.24
C LEU A 34 16.28 -0.16 2.28
N SER A 35 16.74 0.21 1.09
CA SER A 35 15.95 0.76 -0.02
C SER A 35 16.52 0.28 -1.35
N ASP A 36 15.88 0.64 -2.48
CA ASP A 36 16.49 0.42 -3.78
C ASP A 36 17.87 1.07 -3.81
N ALA A 37 18.86 0.27 -4.21
CA ALA A 37 20.25 0.63 -4.14
C ALA A 37 21.01 0.07 -5.34
N GLN A 38 22.18 0.63 -5.57
CA GLN A 38 23.18 0.11 -6.49
C GLN A 38 24.45 -0.19 -5.73
N PHE A 39 25.06 -1.34 -6.02
CA PHE A 39 26.39 -1.68 -5.56
C PHE A 39 27.40 -1.19 -6.61
N THR A 40 28.34 -0.35 -6.20
CA THR A 40 29.26 0.35 -7.10
C THR A 40 30.73 -0.05 -6.88
N GLY A 41 30.97 -1.10 -6.10
CA GLY A 41 32.30 -1.69 -5.92
C GLY A 41 32.61 -2.06 -4.46
N LEU A 42 33.48 -3.06 -4.29
CA LEU A 42 33.98 -3.50 -2.99
C LEU A 42 35.17 -2.65 -2.58
N GLU A 43 35.13 -2.02 -1.40
CA GLU A 43 36.28 -1.30 -0.87
C GLU A 43 37.16 -2.21 0.01
N ARG A 44 36.53 -3.06 0.82
CA ARG A 44 37.25 -3.99 1.70
C ARG A 44 36.40 -5.19 2.06
N ALA A 45 36.95 -6.39 2.01
CA ALA A 45 36.37 -7.58 2.60
C ALA A 45 37.39 -8.25 3.52
N ARG A 46 37.04 -8.38 4.81
CA ARG A 46 37.81 -9.12 5.80
C ARG A 46 36.98 -10.25 6.39
N ILE A 47 37.58 -11.43 6.47
CA ILE A 47 37.01 -12.58 7.18
C ILE A 47 38.03 -13.02 8.22
N ASN A 48 37.63 -13.01 9.50
CA ASN A 48 38.53 -13.25 10.64
C ASN A 48 39.79 -12.38 10.60
N GLY A 49 39.66 -11.12 10.18
CA GLY A 49 40.76 -10.17 10.05
C GLY A 49 41.67 -10.35 8.82
N ARG A 50 41.50 -11.42 8.02
CA ARG A 50 42.23 -11.62 6.77
C ARG A 50 41.56 -10.85 5.62
N ASP A 51 42.34 -10.07 4.87
CA ASP A 51 41.86 -9.32 3.69
C ASP A 51 41.69 -10.24 2.46
N TYR A 52 40.60 -10.01 1.71
CA TYR A 52 40.28 -10.70 0.47
C TYR A 52 40.09 -9.66 -0.66
N PRO A 53 40.70 -9.86 -1.84
CA PRO A 53 40.54 -8.95 -2.97
C PRO A 53 39.16 -9.09 -3.62
N ALA A 54 38.71 -8.06 -4.34
CA ALA A 54 37.44 -8.09 -5.09
C ALA A 54 37.38 -9.25 -6.11
N SER A 55 38.50 -9.57 -6.75
CA SER A 55 38.61 -10.70 -7.70
C SER A 55 38.35 -12.08 -7.09
N ALA A 56 38.37 -12.19 -5.75
CA ALA A 56 38.04 -13.45 -5.07
C ALA A 56 36.53 -13.68 -4.96
N PHE A 57 35.67 -12.71 -5.30
CA PHE A 57 34.23 -12.82 -5.07
C PHE A 57 33.42 -12.79 -6.39
N LEU A 58 32.43 -13.67 -6.46
CA LEU A 58 31.37 -13.67 -7.46
C LEU A 58 30.02 -13.46 -6.79
N LEU A 59 29.13 -12.74 -7.47
CA LEU A 59 27.74 -12.50 -7.06
C LEU A 59 26.80 -13.22 -8.01
N GLU A 60 26.02 -14.15 -7.48
CA GLU A 60 24.92 -14.79 -8.21
C GLU A 60 23.63 -14.02 -7.88
N THR A 61 22.98 -13.51 -8.94
CA THR A 61 21.76 -12.71 -8.86
C THR A 61 20.50 -13.53 -9.21
N ASP A 62 19.31 -12.94 -9.02
CA ASP A 62 18.01 -13.58 -9.29
C ASP A 62 17.81 -14.09 -10.73
N GLY A 63 18.67 -13.76 -11.69
CA GLY A 63 18.64 -14.27 -13.07
C GLY A 63 19.59 -15.43 -13.36
N GLY A 64 20.35 -15.91 -12.38
CA GLY A 64 21.37 -16.95 -12.57
C GLY A 64 22.68 -16.45 -13.22
N GLU A 65 22.76 -15.16 -13.56
CA GLU A 65 24.01 -14.54 -14.02
C GLU A 65 24.98 -14.36 -12.85
N GLU A 66 26.19 -14.90 -13.02
CA GLU A 66 27.32 -14.67 -12.11
C GLU A 66 28.08 -13.41 -12.52
N VAL A 67 28.19 -12.46 -11.60
CA VAL A 67 28.92 -11.21 -11.79
C VAL A 67 30.17 -11.22 -10.91
N LEU A 68 31.34 -11.09 -11.53
CA LEU A 68 32.61 -10.90 -10.81
C LEU A 68 32.60 -9.56 -10.08
N VAL A 69 32.91 -9.55 -8.78
CA VAL A 69 32.86 -8.32 -7.97
C VAL A 69 33.85 -7.27 -8.46
N ASP A 70 34.98 -7.69 -9.04
CA ASP A 70 36.00 -6.80 -9.63
C ASP A 70 35.52 -6.08 -10.90
N ALA A 71 34.47 -6.58 -11.57
CA ALA A 71 33.86 -5.93 -12.72
C ALA A 71 32.86 -4.82 -12.32
N ILE A 72 32.50 -4.71 -11.04
CA ILE A 72 31.50 -3.78 -10.54
C ILE A 72 32.18 -2.47 -10.12
N SER A 73 31.76 -1.37 -10.71
CA SER A 73 32.33 -0.04 -10.46
C SER A 73 31.24 1.04 -10.46
N ALA A 74 31.61 2.30 -10.21
CA ALA A 74 30.70 3.43 -10.37
C ALA A 74 30.25 3.63 -11.84
N ALA A 75 31.07 3.20 -12.81
CA ALA A 75 30.73 3.25 -14.25
C ALA A 75 29.82 2.08 -14.67
N THR A 76 29.94 0.94 -13.98
CA THR A 76 29.18 -0.28 -14.26
C THR A 76 28.57 -0.82 -12.96
N PRO A 77 27.56 -0.14 -12.39
CA PRO A 77 27.00 -0.51 -11.10
C PRO A 77 26.09 -1.74 -11.20
N LEU A 78 26.09 -2.58 -10.17
CA LEU A 78 25.15 -3.69 -10.04
C LEU A 78 23.88 -3.20 -9.33
N ALA A 79 22.72 -3.34 -9.98
CA ALA A 79 21.44 -3.06 -9.34
C ALA A 79 21.20 -4.03 -8.18
N PHE A 80 20.94 -3.50 -6.99
CA PHE A 80 20.58 -4.29 -5.81
C PHE A 80 19.28 -3.74 -5.21
N PRO A 81 18.11 -3.96 -5.84
CA PRO A 81 16.86 -3.38 -5.39
C PRO A 81 16.40 -3.94 -4.03
N LEU A 82 15.47 -3.22 -3.38
CA LEU A 82 14.93 -3.59 -2.07
C LEU A 82 14.38 -5.03 -2.09
N ARG A 83 14.62 -5.78 -1.01
CA ARG A 83 14.24 -7.19 -0.79
C ARG A 83 14.97 -8.22 -1.66
N ARG A 84 15.85 -7.82 -2.58
CA ARG A 84 16.65 -8.78 -3.36
C ARG A 84 17.72 -9.43 -2.51
N SER A 85 17.99 -10.70 -2.82
CA SER A 85 19.12 -11.44 -2.27
C SER A 85 20.18 -11.59 -3.36
N VAL A 86 21.45 -11.60 -2.96
CA VAL A 86 22.56 -12.04 -3.80
C VAL A 86 23.33 -13.09 -3.01
N ARG A 87 23.68 -14.19 -3.69
CA ARG A 87 24.60 -15.17 -3.13
C ARG A 87 26.02 -14.72 -3.47
N VAL A 88 26.82 -14.52 -2.45
CA VAL A 88 28.24 -14.18 -2.58
C VAL A 88 29.02 -15.48 -2.52
N ARG A 89 29.83 -15.77 -3.53
CA ARG A 89 30.74 -16.91 -3.58
C ARG A 89 32.17 -16.40 -3.56
N ALA A 90 32.93 -16.84 -2.57
CA ALA A 90 34.36 -16.55 -2.44
C ALA A 90 35.18 -17.73 -2.97
N ILE A 91 36.06 -17.47 -3.93
CA ILE A 91 37.10 -18.40 -4.38
C ILE A 91 38.30 -18.22 -3.46
N ALA A 92 38.42 -19.11 -2.48
CA ALA A 92 39.43 -19.04 -1.43
C ALA A 92 39.60 -20.40 -0.74
N PRO A 93 40.58 -20.58 0.16
CA PRO A 93 40.57 -21.76 1.03
C PRO A 93 39.28 -21.86 1.84
N PRO A 94 38.77 -23.08 2.10
CA PRO A 94 37.60 -23.28 2.95
C PRO A 94 37.86 -22.72 4.36
N LEU A 95 36.79 -22.28 5.03
CA LEU A 95 36.84 -21.81 6.40
C LEU A 95 36.88 -23.00 7.38
N GLU A 96 37.62 -22.85 8.47
CA GLU A 96 37.62 -23.82 9.57
C GLU A 96 36.25 -23.87 10.27
N PRO A 97 35.82 -25.00 10.85
CA PRO A 97 34.59 -25.05 11.63
C PRO A 97 34.60 -24.04 12.80
N GLY A 98 33.52 -23.28 12.96
CA GLY A 98 33.39 -22.35 14.09
C GLY A 98 32.65 -21.06 13.74
N GLN A 99 32.81 -20.05 14.60
CA GLN A 99 32.28 -18.71 14.39
C GLN A 99 33.27 -17.86 13.59
N HIS A 100 32.77 -17.12 12.61
CA HIS A 100 33.57 -16.21 11.78
C HIS A 100 33.01 -14.80 11.86
N THR A 101 33.93 -13.83 11.89
CA THR A 101 33.58 -12.41 11.76
C THR A 101 33.80 -11.98 10.31
N LEU A 102 32.75 -11.48 9.68
CA LEU A 102 32.78 -10.92 8.34
C LEU A 102 32.64 -9.40 8.42
N GLU A 103 33.63 -8.69 7.90
CA GLU A 103 33.63 -7.24 7.76
C GLU A 103 33.68 -6.88 6.27
N ILE A 104 32.58 -6.39 5.75
CA ILE A 104 32.46 -6.05 4.32
C ILE A 104 32.13 -4.57 4.19
N THR A 105 32.99 -3.84 3.50
CA THR A 105 32.85 -2.43 3.20
C THR A 105 32.55 -2.25 1.72
N LEU A 106 31.35 -1.78 1.43
CA LEU A 106 30.78 -1.66 0.09
C LEU A 106 30.60 -0.18 -0.25
N ASN A 107 30.87 0.18 -1.50
CA ASN A 107 30.41 1.43 -2.07
C ASN A 107 29.03 1.22 -2.68
N THR A 108 28.08 2.06 -2.30
CA THR A 108 26.69 1.95 -2.75
C THR A 108 26.10 3.31 -3.09
N GLN A 109 25.05 3.31 -3.91
CA GLN A 109 24.18 4.47 -4.10
C GLN A 109 22.75 4.11 -3.67
N PRO A 110 22.01 5.01 -2.99
CA PRO A 110 22.40 6.37 -2.60
C PRO A 110 23.18 6.47 -1.27
N PHE A 111 23.50 5.35 -0.61
CA PHE A 111 24.00 5.35 0.77
C PHE A 111 25.49 5.66 0.93
N GLY A 112 26.24 5.75 -0.17
CA GLY A 112 27.69 5.91 -0.12
C GLY A 112 28.37 4.66 0.43
N LYS A 113 29.42 4.88 1.22
CA LYS A 113 30.21 3.83 1.84
C LYS A 113 29.46 3.22 3.03
N ILE A 114 29.23 1.92 2.99
CA ILE A 114 28.61 1.16 4.08
C ILE A 114 29.57 0.07 4.55
N THR A 115 29.68 -0.11 5.87
CA THR A 115 30.44 -1.22 6.46
C THR A 115 29.49 -2.09 7.26
N LEU A 116 29.37 -3.36 6.87
CA LEU A 116 28.67 -4.38 7.65
C LEU A 116 29.70 -5.24 8.38
N THR A 117 29.51 -5.40 9.69
CA THR A 117 30.29 -6.31 10.53
C THR A 117 29.34 -7.29 11.18
N VAL A 118 29.46 -8.56 10.83
CA VAL A 118 28.56 -9.64 11.29
C VAL A 118 29.37 -10.83 11.75
N GLU A 119 28.83 -11.53 12.74
CA GLU A 119 29.34 -12.82 13.17
C GLU A 119 28.36 -13.90 12.70
N ASP A 120 28.87 -14.94 12.05
CA ASP A 120 28.08 -16.11 11.65
C ASP A 120 28.89 -17.39 11.88
N SER A 121 28.21 -18.47 12.24
CA SER A 121 28.85 -19.78 12.37
C SER A 121 28.87 -20.48 11.02
N LEU A 122 29.99 -21.09 10.66
CA LEU A 122 30.09 -21.94 9.48
C LEU A 122 29.10 -23.11 9.61
N GLN A 123 28.20 -23.23 8.65
CA GLN A 123 27.24 -24.33 8.63
C GLN A 123 27.93 -25.55 8.01
N THR A 124 28.14 -26.59 8.81
CA THR A 124 28.85 -27.84 8.44
C THR A 124 28.03 -28.80 7.59
N GLU A 125 26.73 -28.59 7.48
CA GLU A 125 25.81 -29.35 6.62
C GLU A 125 24.92 -28.38 5.83
N ALA A 126 24.47 -28.78 4.63
CA ALA A 126 23.28 -28.20 3.97
C ALA A 126 22.22 -27.97 5.07
N PRO A 127 21.51 -26.83 5.10
CA PRO A 127 20.77 -26.43 6.30
C PRO A 127 19.97 -27.60 6.83
N GLU A 128 19.93 -27.78 8.15
CA GLU A 128 18.94 -28.57 8.87
C GLU A 128 17.51 -28.01 8.63
N ALA A 129 17.12 -27.88 7.36
CA ALA A 129 15.76 -27.78 6.91
C ALA A 129 15.08 -29.16 6.93
N MET A 130 15.80 -30.23 7.28
CA MET A 130 15.31 -31.62 7.25
C MET A 130 15.10 -32.30 8.62
N GLN A 131 15.17 -31.58 9.74
CA GLN A 131 14.66 -32.08 11.03
C GLN A 131 13.76 -31.05 11.74
N ARG A 132 13.03 -30.25 10.96
CA ARG A 132 11.80 -29.69 11.51
C ARG A 132 10.81 -30.84 11.61
N PRO A 133 10.07 -31.01 12.72
CA PRO A 133 9.05 -32.04 12.84
C PRO A 133 7.94 -31.93 11.78
N GLN A 134 7.89 -30.81 11.02
CA GLN A 134 7.16 -30.69 9.76
C GLN A 134 7.96 -29.89 8.72
N PRO A 135 7.97 -30.31 7.44
CA PRO A 135 8.59 -29.53 6.37
C PRO A 135 7.90 -28.17 6.24
N GLY A 136 8.67 -27.09 6.23
CA GLY A 136 8.14 -25.75 5.94
C GLY A 136 7.82 -25.59 4.45
N ILE A 137 7.02 -24.57 4.11
CA ILE A 137 6.71 -24.23 2.71
C ILE A 137 8.02 -24.04 1.93
N PRO A 138 8.23 -24.74 0.79
CA PRO A 138 9.44 -24.61 -0.03
C PRO A 138 9.68 -23.16 -0.42
N ARG A 139 10.95 -22.75 -0.44
CA ARG A 139 11.33 -21.39 -0.79
C ARG A 139 12.61 -21.39 -1.57
N HIS A 140 12.61 -20.73 -2.73
CA HIS A 140 13.84 -20.52 -3.47
C HIS A 140 14.52 -19.23 -2.98
N VAL A 141 15.80 -19.33 -2.64
CA VAL A 141 16.54 -18.31 -1.88
C VAL A 141 16.85 -17.07 -2.72
N VAL A 142 17.08 -17.31 -4.01
CA VAL A 142 17.47 -16.34 -5.02
C VAL A 142 16.17 -15.89 -5.69
N ASP A 143 15.70 -16.57 -6.73
CA ASP A 143 14.40 -16.23 -7.31
C ASP A 143 13.22 -17.09 -6.80
N ASP A 144 12.47 -16.58 -5.82
CA ASP A 144 11.29 -17.27 -5.26
C ASP A 144 10.04 -17.27 -6.16
N TYR A 145 10.12 -16.64 -7.34
CA TYR A 145 9.00 -16.47 -8.27
C TYR A 145 9.24 -17.14 -9.62
N ASN A 146 10.33 -17.88 -9.79
CA ASN A 146 10.52 -18.66 -11.01
C ASN A 146 9.50 -19.83 -11.06
N PRO A 147 9.17 -20.35 -12.27
CA PRO A 147 8.17 -21.40 -12.41
C PRO A 147 8.45 -22.67 -11.59
N GLN A 148 9.72 -23.05 -11.43
CA GLN A 148 10.10 -24.22 -10.63
C GLN A 148 9.80 -24.00 -9.14
N ALA A 149 10.16 -22.85 -8.57
CA ALA A 149 9.89 -22.52 -7.18
C ALA A 149 8.37 -22.50 -6.88
N VAL A 150 7.57 -22.02 -7.83
CA VAL A 150 6.11 -22.05 -7.73
C VAL A 150 5.59 -23.49 -7.82
N ALA A 151 6.09 -24.29 -8.76
CA ALA A 151 5.71 -25.69 -8.91
C ALA A 151 6.06 -26.52 -7.67
N GLU A 152 7.23 -26.32 -7.07
CA GLU A 152 7.63 -26.94 -5.80
C GLU A 152 6.67 -26.58 -4.66
N ARG A 153 6.27 -25.30 -4.56
CA ARG A 153 5.27 -24.86 -3.56
C ARG A 153 3.88 -25.43 -3.84
N GLN A 154 3.47 -25.56 -5.10
CA GLN A 154 2.22 -26.20 -5.47
C GLN A 154 2.24 -27.71 -5.21
N GLN A 155 3.38 -28.38 -5.42
CA GLN A 155 3.54 -29.79 -5.09
C GLN A 155 3.48 -29.99 -3.57
N PHE A 156 4.19 -29.16 -2.81
CA PHE A 156 4.10 -29.16 -1.35
C PHE A 156 2.66 -28.94 -0.87
N LEU A 157 1.91 -28.01 -1.49
CA LEU A 157 0.49 -27.83 -1.19
C LEU A 157 -0.27 -29.15 -1.37
N ARG A 158 -0.14 -29.81 -2.53
CA ARG A 158 -0.81 -31.09 -2.81
C ARG A 158 -0.45 -32.17 -1.80
N ASP A 159 0.84 -32.32 -1.50
CA ASP A 159 1.33 -33.35 -0.59
C ASP A 159 0.90 -33.08 0.85
N PHE A 160 0.86 -31.81 1.27
CA PHE A 160 0.47 -31.44 2.62
C PHE A 160 -1.04 -31.56 2.83
N THR A 161 -1.85 -31.11 1.87
CA THR A 161 -3.32 -31.11 1.99
C THR A 161 -3.96 -32.40 1.50
N GLN A 162 -3.23 -33.24 0.76
CA GLN A 162 -3.76 -34.40 0.03
C GLN A 162 -4.90 -33.99 -0.93
N THR A 163 -4.80 -32.81 -1.54
CA THR A 163 -5.77 -32.28 -2.51
C THR A 163 -5.09 -31.85 -3.80
N ASN A 164 -5.84 -31.81 -4.90
CA ASN A 164 -5.33 -31.36 -6.20
C ASN A 164 -6.19 -30.20 -6.76
N PRO A 165 -6.02 -28.97 -6.26
CA PRO A 165 -6.83 -27.84 -6.70
C PRO A 165 -6.55 -27.50 -8.17
N GLN A 166 -7.60 -27.27 -8.96
CA GLN A 166 -7.48 -26.98 -10.39
C GLN A 166 -7.35 -25.47 -10.68
N HIS A 167 -8.25 -24.66 -10.13
CA HIS A 167 -8.33 -23.23 -10.47
C HIS A 167 -7.32 -22.37 -9.70
N VAL A 168 -7.05 -22.71 -8.43
CA VAL A 168 -6.15 -21.92 -7.57
C VAL A 168 -4.77 -21.82 -8.21
N ILE A 169 -4.24 -22.91 -8.75
CA ILE A 169 -2.86 -23.01 -9.24
C ILE A 169 -2.68 -22.58 -10.71
N GLN A 170 -3.72 -22.08 -11.36
CA GLN A 170 -3.73 -21.71 -12.78
C GLN A 170 -3.94 -20.19 -12.95
N PRO A 171 -2.92 -19.36 -12.65
CA PRO A 171 -2.98 -17.95 -12.99
C PRO A 171 -2.91 -17.77 -14.52
N SER A 172 -3.55 -16.73 -15.04
CA SER A 172 -3.48 -16.33 -16.45
C SER A 172 -2.22 -15.50 -16.79
N PHE A 173 -1.24 -15.44 -15.88
CA PHE A 173 -0.06 -14.59 -15.99
C PHE A 173 1.17 -15.24 -15.36
N GLU A 174 2.35 -14.75 -15.76
CA GLU A 174 3.64 -15.23 -15.25
C GLU A 174 3.81 -14.94 -13.75
N PRO A 175 4.32 -15.89 -12.94
CA PRO A 175 4.47 -15.68 -11.49
C PRO A 175 5.40 -14.52 -11.11
N SER A 176 6.29 -14.10 -12.00
CA SER A 176 7.13 -12.92 -11.79
C SER A 176 6.33 -11.62 -11.64
N ALA A 177 5.09 -11.56 -12.15
CA ALA A 177 4.20 -10.40 -12.06
C ALA A 177 3.78 -10.06 -10.62
N VAL A 178 3.72 -11.06 -9.73
CA VAL A 178 3.36 -10.87 -8.31
C VAL A 178 4.55 -10.49 -7.43
N ARG A 179 5.75 -10.34 -8.00
CA ARG A 179 6.94 -9.97 -7.24
C ARG A 179 6.72 -8.65 -6.53
N GLY A 180 6.98 -8.66 -5.22
CA GLY A 180 6.77 -7.51 -4.33
C GLY A 180 5.31 -7.25 -3.95
N LYS A 181 4.38 -8.11 -4.39
CA LYS A 181 2.94 -8.02 -4.13
C LYS A 181 2.41 -9.21 -3.32
N CYS A 182 2.96 -10.41 -3.51
CA CYS A 182 2.56 -11.61 -2.78
C CYS A 182 3.77 -12.54 -2.56
N GLU A 183 4.06 -12.92 -1.32
CA GLU A 183 5.07 -13.93 -0.99
C GLU A 183 4.49 -15.36 -0.98
N ASN A 184 5.33 -16.39 -1.15
CA ASN A 184 4.90 -17.80 -1.17
C ASN A 184 3.77 -18.09 -2.19
N PHE A 185 3.81 -17.44 -3.35
CA PHE A 185 2.74 -17.41 -4.34
C PHE A 185 2.36 -18.77 -4.96
N VAL A 186 1.30 -19.42 -4.49
CA VAL A 186 0.82 -20.70 -5.06
C VAL A 186 -0.14 -20.53 -6.24
N GLY A 187 -0.78 -19.36 -6.36
CA GLY A 187 -1.74 -19.04 -7.42
C GLY A 187 -2.78 -17.99 -7.01
N VAL A 188 -4.02 -18.07 -7.49
CA VAL A 188 -5.02 -16.99 -7.47
C VAL A 188 -6.41 -17.43 -6.97
N ALA A 189 -7.20 -16.50 -6.43
CA ALA A 189 -8.56 -16.76 -5.93
C ALA A 189 -9.66 -16.68 -7.01
N GLN A 190 -9.46 -15.88 -8.07
CA GLN A 190 -10.41 -15.60 -9.17
C GLN A 190 -11.77 -15.03 -8.69
N VAL A 191 -11.99 -13.72 -8.88
CA VAL A 191 -13.23 -13.02 -8.51
C VAL A 191 -13.96 -12.59 -9.79
N PRO A 192 -15.28 -12.86 -9.95
CA PRO A 192 -16.04 -12.42 -11.12
C PRO A 192 -16.01 -10.90 -11.29
N ILE A 193 -15.88 -10.41 -12.52
CA ILE A 193 -15.92 -8.98 -12.86
C ILE A 193 -17.14 -8.72 -13.75
N GLY A 194 -18.03 -7.84 -13.29
CA GLY A 194 -19.12 -7.30 -14.10
C GLY A 194 -18.85 -5.87 -14.55
N LEU A 195 -19.60 -5.38 -15.53
CA LEU A 195 -19.56 -3.99 -15.99
C LEU A 195 -20.85 -3.26 -15.64
N ALA A 196 -20.73 -2.06 -15.10
CA ALA A 196 -21.84 -1.11 -14.92
C ALA A 196 -21.57 0.18 -15.70
N GLY A 197 -22.60 0.78 -16.28
CA GLY A 197 -22.52 2.08 -16.94
C GLY A 197 -22.92 2.09 -18.43
N PRO A 198 -22.44 3.06 -19.21
CA PRO A 198 -21.42 4.05 -18.85
C PRO A 198 -21.90 5.03 -17.78
N LEU A 199 -21.02 5.48 -16.87
CA LEU A 199 -21.27 6.57 -15.93
C LEU A 199 -20.75 7.90 -16.51
N ARG A 200 -21.63 8.89 -16.67
CA ARG A 200 -21.25 10.25 -17.03
C ARG A 200 -20.71 10.99 -15.82
N VAL A 201 -19.42 11.30 -15.82
CA VAL A 201 -18.76 12.10 -14.79
C VAL A 201 -18.42 13.48 -15.34
N ASN A 202 -18.76 14.50 -14.55
CA ASN A 202 -18.49 15.91 -14.78
C ASN A 202 -17.55 16.40 -13.66
N GLY A 203 -16.30 15.97 -13.68
CA GLY A 203 -15.29 16.34 -12.68
C GLY A 203 -14.20 17.27 -13.21
N GLU A 204 -13.26 17.63 -12.33
CA GLU A 204 -12.08 18.41 -12.68
C GLU A 204 -11.03 17.55 -13.39
N HIS A 205 -11.01 16.24 -13.11
CA HIS A 205 -10.04 15.28 -13.64
C HIS A 205 -10.67 14.17 -14.50
N ALA A 206 -11.95 13.88 -14.31
CA ALA A 206 -12.75 12.91 -15.04
C ALA A 206 -13.88 13.63 -15.78
N GLN A 207 -13.77 13.74 -17.10
CA GLN A 207 -14.83 14.30 -17.96
C GLN A 207 -15.21 13.29 -19.02
N GLY A 208 -16.47 12.83 -19.01
CA GLY A 208 -17.01 11.92 -20.01
C GLY A 208 -17.67 10.68 -19.44
N ASP A 209 -17.77 9.65 -20.28
CA ASP A 209 -18.50 8.41 -20.02
C ASP A 209 -17.54 7.26 -19.72
N PHE A 210 -17.74 6.56 -18.60
CA PHE A 210 -16.84 5.51 -18.13
C PHE A 210 -17.57 4.19 -17.89
N LEU A 211 -17.08 3.09 -18.44
CA LEU A 211 -17.52 1.74 -18.09
C LEU A 211 -16.82 1.29 -16.81
N ILE A 212 -17.60 0.84 -15.83
CA ILE A 212 -17.12 0.62 -14.47
C ILE A 212 -16.96 -0.90 -14.23
N PRO A 213 -15.73 -1.42 -14.13
CA PRO A 213 -15.49 -2.80 -13.75
C PRO A 213 -15.69 -2.99 -12.24
N LEU A 214 -16.51 -3.98 -11.87
CA LEU A 214 -16.86 -4.30 -10.49
C LEU A 214 -16.55 -5.77 -10.21
N ALA A 215 -15.51 -6.04 -9.42
CA ALA A 215 -15.12 -7.39 -9.04
C ALA A 215 -15.84 -7.82 -7.76
N THR A 216 -16.84 -8.70 -7.86
CA THR A 216 -17.67 -9.08 -6.70
C THR A 216 -18.24 -10.48 -6.83
N THR A 217 -18.59 -11.06 -5.69
CA THR A 217 -19.41 -12.28 -5.57
C THR A 217 -20.80 -12.00 -4.99
N GLU A 218 -21.11 -10.74 -4.67
CA GLU A 218 -22.42 -10.32 -4.18
C GLU A 218 -23.40 -10.20 -5.35
N GLY A 219 -24.44 -11.05 -5.34
CA GLY A 219 -25.51 -11.00 -6.32
C GLY A 219 -26.23 -9.65 -6.32
N THR A 220 -26.76 -9.24 -7.47
CA THR A 220 -27.45 -7.94 -7.70
C THR A 220 -26.59 -6.68 -7.57
N LEU A 221 -25.37 -6.72 -7.02
CA LEU A 221 -24.54 -5.52 -6.83
C LEU A 221 -24.34 -4.77 -8.16
N VAL A 222 -23.78 -5.43 -9.17
CA VAL A 222 -23.49 -4.79 -10.48
C VAL A 222 -24.77 -4.20 -11.10
N ALA A 223 -25.87 -4.93 -11.03
CA ALA A 223 -27.17 -4.48 -11.54
C ALA A 223 -27.71 -3.25 -10.79
N SER A 224 -27.57 -3.22 -9.46
CA SER A 224 -27.99 -2.10 -8.61
C SER A 224 -27.20 -0.84 -8.92
N TYR A 225 -25.87 -0.94 -9.04
CA TYR A 225 -25.02 0.20 -9.43
C TYR A 225 -25.35 0.65 -10.86
N ASN A 226 -25.56 -0.27 -11.80
CA ASN A 226 -25.96 0.07 -13.17
C ASN A 226 -27.30 0.83 -13.23
N ARG A 227 -28.28 0.43 -12.41
CA ARG A 227 -29.56 1.13 -12.27
C ARG A 227 -29.37 2.56 -11.75
N GLY A 228 -28.54 2.74 -10.73
CA GLY A 228 -28.21 4.07 -10.21
C GLY A 228 -27.50 4.95 -11.25
N ILE A 229 -26.57 4.38 -12.02
CA ILE A 229 -25.88 5.10 -13.11
C ILE A 229 -26.87 5.57 -14.18
N LYS A 230 -27.84 4.74 -14.56
CA LYS A 230 -28.90 5.12 -15.52
C LYS A 230 -29.65 6.38 -15.05
N LEU A 231 -30.03 6.43 -13.76
CA LEU A 231 -30.71 7.59 -13.19
C LEU A 231 -29.81 8.84 -13.19
N ILE A 232 -28.55 8.70 -12.76
CA ILE A 232 -27.57 9.79 -12.75
C ILE A 232 -27.39 10.37 -14.16
N ASN A 233 -27.22 9.52 -15.17
CA ASN A 233 -27.06 9.98 -16.55
C ASN A 233 -28.32 10.67 -17.08
N GLY A 234 -29.51 10.16 -16.76
CA GLY A 234 -30.78 10.83 -17.06
C GLY A 234 -30.92 12.21 -16.41
N SER A 235 -30.14 12.45 -15.34
CA SER A 235 -30.07 13.72 -14.60
C SER A 235 -28.92 14.64 -15.07
N GLY A 236 -28.19 14.27 -16.13
CA GLY A 236 -27.08 15.06 -16.67
C GLY A 236 -25.67 14.62 -16.24
N GLY A 237 -25.57 13.51 -15.50
CA GLY A 237 -24.31 13.00 -14.96
C GLY A 237 -24.04 13.45 -13.53
N VAL A 238 -22.93 12.98 -12.97
CA VAL A 238 -22.51 13.31 -11.61
C VAL A 238 -21.41 14.35 -11.61
N LEU A 239 -21.59 15.41 -10.81
CA LEU A 239 -20.56 16.43 -10.57
C LEU A 239 -19.60 15.91 -9.50
N CYS A 240 -18.29 15.91 -9.77
CA CYS A 240 -17.29 15.45 -8.81
C CYS A 240 -16.24 16.54 -8.55
N THR A 241 -15.86 16.72 -7.28
CA THR A 241 -14.85 17.71 -6.86
C THR A 241 -13.86 17.09 -5.90
N ILE A 242 -12.56 17.26 -6.14
CA ILE A 242 -11.50 16.90 -5.17
C ILE A 242 -11.28 18.10 -4.24
N GLN A 243 -11.63 17.94 -2.97
CA GLN A 243 -11.54 19.03 -1.99
C GLN A 243 -10.18 19.10 -1.29
N ASP A 244 -9.52 17.96 -1.07
CA ASP A 244 -8.25 17.88 -0.36
C ASP A 244 -7.53 16.55 -0.67
N GLU A 245 -6.22 16.53 -0.47
CA GLU A 245 -5.41 15.31 -0.54
C GLU A 245 -4.25 15.33 0.46
N ALA A 246 -4.08 14.23 1.18
CA ALA A 246 -2.90 14.03 2.02
C ALA A 246 -2.79 12.56 2.43
N MET A 247 -1.60 11.98 2.31
CA MET A 247 -1.27 10.68 2.89
C MET A 247 -0.36 10.86 4.09
N GLN A 248 -0.66 10.19 5.21
CA GLN A 248 0.02 10.43 6.48
C GLN A 248 0.83 9.25 6.99
N ARG A 249 1.85 9.61 7.78
CA ARG A 249 2.51 8.74 8.76
C ARG A 249 2.63 9.50 10.08
N ALA A 250 2.40 8.80 11.20
CA ALA A 250 2.32 9.45 12.50
C ALA A 250 3.29 8.85 13.53
N PRO A 251 4.54 9.31 13.61
CA PRO A 251 5.46 8.95 14.68
C PRO A 251 5.02 9.46 16.06
N VAL A 252 5.54 8.81 17.10
CA VAL A 252 5.43 9.25 18.50
C VAL A 252 6.80 9.30 19.17
N PHE A 253 7.00 10.34 19.97
CA PHE A 253 8.18 10.57 20.79
C PHE A 253 7.78 10.62 22.27
N GLN A 254 8.50 9.87 23.10
CA GLN A 254 8.30 9.82 24.55
C GLN A 254 9.40 10.58 25.27
N PHE A 255 9.02 11.34 26.29
CA PHE A 255 9.90 12.12 27.15
C PHE A 255 9.71 11.75 28.63
N ALA A 256 10.52 12.31 29.51
CA ALA A 256 10.35 12.13 30.95
C ALA A 256 9.07 12.83 31.46
N ASP A 257 8.70 13.98 30.88
CA ASP A 257 7.55 14.77 31.31
C ASP A 257 6.89 15.57 30.17
N ALA A 258 5.71 16.13 30.45
CA ALA A 258 4.92 16.89 29.48
C ALA A 258 5.57 18.22 29.04
N ARG A 259 6.43 18.83 29.86
CA ARG A 259 7.11 20.09 29.50
C ARG A 259 8.17 19.83 28.44
N GLN A 260 8.87 18.71 28.54
CA GLN A 260 9.84 18.28 27.54
C GLN A 260 9.14 17.95 26.21
N ALA A 261 8.04 17.20 26.24
CA ALA A 261 7.24 16.91 25.04
C ALA A 261 6.74 18.19 24.35
N ARG A 262 6.21 19.15 25.11
CA ARG A 262 5.78 20.45 24.57
C ARG A 262 6.95 21.26 23.99
N SER A 263 8.10 21.27 24.67
CA SER A 263 9.28 22.00 24.20
C SER A 263 9.82 21.40 22.90
N PHE A 264 9.76 20.09 22.77
CA PHE A 264 10.06 19.37 21.54
C PHE A 264 9.13 19.75 20.39
N VAL A 265 7.81 19.76 20.61
CA VAL A 265 6.83 20.17 19.58
C VAL A 265 7.09 21.61 19.09
N ARG A 266 7.33 22.56 20.01
CA ARG A 266 7.69 23.94 19.64
C ARG A 266 8.95 24.02 18.79
N TRP A 267 9.93 23.17 19.08
CA TRP A 267 11.14 23.09 18.28
C TRP A 267 10.87 22.53 16.88
N VAL A 268 10.02 21.50 16.77
CA VAL A 268 9.59 20.92 15.48
C VAL A 268 8.88 21.96 14.62
N GLU A 269 7.91 22.69 15.20
CA GLU A 269 7.19 23.78 14.53
C GLU A 269 8.15 24.86 14.01
N ALA A 270 9.14 25.27 14.81
CA ALA A 270 10.14 26.25 14.41
C ALA A 270 11.10 25.75 13.30
N ARG A 271 11.14 24.44 13.04
CA ARG A 271 12.06 23.77 12.10
C ARG A 271 11.32 23.05 10.97
N GLU A 272 10.03 23.29 10.79
CA GLU A 272 9.20 22.57 9.82
C GLU A 272 9.78 22.59 8.40
N ARG A 273 10.35 23.73 7.97
CA ARG A 273 11.01 23.85 6.65
C ARG A 273 12.23 22.96 6.50
N ASP A 274 13.07 22.87 7.53
CA ASP A 274 14.27 22.02 7.50
C ASP A 274 13.87 20.54 7.51
N ILE A 275 12.83 20.20 8.27
CA ILE A 275 12.25 18.86 8.36
C ILE A 275 11.62 18.45 7.02
N ALA A 276 10.88 19.35 6.38
CA ALA A 276 10.32 19.17 5.04
C ALA A 276 11.43 18.89 4.02
N ALA A 277 12.48 19.72 4.02
CA ALA A 277 13.60 19.58 3.09
C ALA A 277 14.25 18.19 3.19
N GLU A 278 14.43 17.65 4.40
CA GLU A 278 14.98 16.29 4.57
C GLU A 278 14.00 15.22 4.08
N ALA A 279 12.71 15.32 4.44
CA ALA A 279 11.68 14.34 4.07
C ALA A 279 11.57 14.20 2.54
N GLU A 280 11.60 15.32 1.84
CA GLU A 280 11.43 15.41 0.39
C GLU A 280 12.65 14.92 -0.40
N THR A 281 13.81 14.72 0.24
CA THR A 281 14.96 14.09 -0.41
C THR A 281 14.71 12.62 -0.78
N THR A 282 13.70 11.99 -0.16
CA THR A 282 13.42 10.56 -0.31
C THR A 282 12.60 10.23 -1.56
N SER A 283 11.88 11.21 -2.11
CA SER A 283 11.02 11.02 -3.28
C SER A 283 10.72 12.35 -3.95
N ARG A 284 10.79 12.38 -5.28
CA ARG A 284 10.37 13.56 -6.05
C ARG A 284 8.86 13.85 -5.97
N PHE A 285 8.06 12.87 -5.54
CA PHE A 285 6.60 12.95 -5.46
C PHE A 285 6.07 13.22 -4.05
N ALA A 286 6.87 12.94 -3.02
CA ALA A 286 6.47 13.26 -1.64
C ALA A 286 6.74 14.74 -1.41
N ARG A 287 5.70 15.51 -1.07
CA ARG A 287 5.83 16.90 -0.60
C ARG A 287 5.17 17.02 0.75
N LEU A 288 5.92 17.49 1.76
CA LEU A 288 5.38 17.65 3.11
C LEU A 288 4.46 18.87 3.11
N THR A 289 3.18 18.66 3.41
CA THR A 289 2.18 19.74 3.44
C THR A 289 2.00 20.30 4.84
N TYR A 290 2.08 19.46 5.87
CA TYR A 290 1.93 19.87 7.26
C TYR A 290 2.51 18.82 8.24
N VAL A 291 2.76 19.26 9.47
CA VAL A 291 3.00 18.38 10.64
C VAL A 291 2.05 18.75 11.76
N ASP A 292 0.95 18.00 11.94
CA ASP A 292 0.03 18.22 13.06
C ASP A 292 0.60 17.58 14.33
N ALA A 293 0.66 18.33 15.42
CA ALA A 293 1.14 17.84 16.71
C ALA A 293 0.00 17.59 17.71
N TYR A 294 0.01 16.44 18.36
CA TYR A 294 -0.90 16.08 19.45
C TYR A 294 -0.08 15.70 20.68
N LEU A 295 -0.28 16.42 21.78
CA LEU A 295 0.39 16.16 23.06
C LEU A 295 -0.55 15.40 23.99
N ASN A 296 -0.06 14.33 24.61
CA ASN A 296 -0.77 13.65 25.69
C ASN A 296 0.23 13.21 26.77
N GLY A 297 0.16 13.84 27.95
CA GLY A 297 1.14 13.63 29.00
C GLY A 297 2.57 13.87 28.48
N ARG A 298 3.44 12.87 28.61
CA ARG A 298 4.85 12.92 28.18
C ARG A 298 5.09 12.44 26.74
N PHE A 299 4.03 12.33 25.94
CA PHE A 299 4.09 11.89 24.54
C PHE A 299 3.81 13.05 23.58
N ALA A 300 4.59 13.11 22.51
CA ALA A 300 4.34 13.97 21.35
C ALA A 300 4.08 13.10 20.13
N PHE A 301 2.84 13.10 19.65
CA PHE A 301 2.44 12.47 18.40
C PHE A 301 2.52 13.51 17.30
N LEU A 302 3.26 13.21 16.24
CA LEU A 302 3.42 14.11 15.10
C LEU A 302 2.84 13.42 13.88
N ARG A 303 1.79 13.99 13.27
CA ARG A 303 1.14 13.45 12.08
C ARG A 303 1.61 14.24 10.87
N PHE A 304 2.55 13.65 10.13
CA PHE A 304 3.10 14.23 8.91
C PHE A 304 2.16 13.96 7.75
N GLY A 305 1.70 15.01 7.06
CA GLY A 305 0.87 14.92 5.86
C GLY A 305 1.67 15.23 4.60
N TYR A 306 1.47 14.42 3.56
CA TYR A 306 2.17 14.58 2.29
C TYR A 306 1.23 14.46 1.10
N THR A 307 1.52 15.17 0.00
CA THR A 307 1.03 14.74 -1.32
C THR A 307 1.93 13.63 -1.86
N THR A 308 1.39 12.74 -2.71
CA THR A 308 2.10 11.52 -3.15
C THR A 308 2.02 11.24 -4.65
N GLY A 309 1.58 12.25 -5.43
CA GLY A 309 1.29 12.08 -6.85
C GLY A 309 0.21 11.02 -7.06
N ASP A 310 0.47 10.07 -7.94
CA ASP A 310 -0.48 9.03 -8.36
C ASP A 310 -0.41 7.72 -7.56
N ALA A 311 0.54 7.62 -6.63
CA ALA A 311 0.61 6.48 -5.73
C ALA A 311 -0.32 6.69 -4.54
N ALA A 312 -0.92 5.61 -4.04
CA ALA A 312 -1.62 5.64 -2.74
C ALA A 312 -0.69 6.11 -1.60
N GLY A 313 0.62 5.86 -1.73
CA GLY A 313 1.64 6.65 -1.04
C GLY A 313 2.10 6.14 0.32
N GLN A 314 1.48 5.11 0.91
CA GLN A 314 1.81 4.66 2.28
C GLN A 314 3.30 4.33 2.47
N ASN A 315 3.92 3.60 1.53
CA ASN A 315 5.34 3.28 1.60
C ASN A 315 6.23 4.53 1.41
N MET A 316 5.80 5.45 0.55
CA MET A 316 6.52 6.68 0.23
C MET A 316 6.58 7.60 1.45
N VAL A 317 5.42 7.89 2.08
CA VAL A 317 5.35 8.76 3.26
C VAL A 317 6.03 8.16 4.47
N SER A 318 6.08 6.82 4.57
CA SER A 318 6.80 6.14 5.66
C SER A 318 8.31 6.35 5.53
N LYS A 319 8.86 6.27 4.30
CA LYS A 319 10.28 6.56 4.04
C LYS A 319 10.59 8.04 4.28
N ALA A 320 9.76 8.95 3.77
CA ALA A 320 9.92 10.39 3.96
C ALA A 320 9.91 10.77 5.44
N THR A 321 8.94 10.25 6.19
CA THR A 321 8.82 10.52 7.63
C THR A 321 9.96 9.91 8.43
N LEU A 322 10.49 8.75 8.03
CA LEU A 322 11.68 8.19 8.66
C LEU A 322 12.91 9.09 8.46
N ALA A 323 13.10 9.65 7.25
CA ALA A 323 14.17 10.60 7.00
C ALA A 323 14.02 11.87 7.85
N ALA A 324 12.81 12.46 7.88
CA ALA A 324 12.47 13.58 8.76
C ALA A 324 12.78 13.27 10.23
N CYS A 325 12.34 12.12 10.74
CA CYS A 325 12.58 11.71 12.12
C CYS A 325 14.07 11.52 12.42
N ASN A 326 14.84 10.96 11.49
CA ASN A 326 16.29 10.83 11.66
C ASN A 326 16.96 12.21 11.77
N TYR A 327 16.55 13.17 10.95
CA TYR A 327 17.02 14.56 11.07
C TYR A 327 16.66 15.16 12.44
N ILE A 328 15.42 15.00 12.88
CA ILE A 328 14.96 15.46 14.21
C ILE A 328 15.84 14.86 15.32
N LEU A 329 16.06 13.55 15.30
CA LEU A 329 16.87 12.84 16.30
C LEU A 329 18.35 13.29 16.31
N GLN A 330 18.87 13.79 15.18
CA GLN A 330 20.25 14.27 15.06
C GLN A 330 20.43 15.73 15.43
N THR A 331 19.41 16.56 15.21
CA THR A 331 19.53 18.02 15.26
C THR A 331 18.78 18.66 16.43
N TYR A 332 17.86 17.94 17.06
CA TYR A 332 17.19 18.42 18.26
C TYR A 332 18.21 18.61 19.40
N PRO A 333 18.39 19.82 19.95
CA PRO A 333 19.45 20.09 20.94
C PRO A 333 19.35 19.23 22.21
N ALA A 334 18.13 18.81 22.58
CA ALA A 334 17.87 17.93 23.70
C ALA A 334 17.49 16.51 23.23
N ALA A 335 18.10 16.00 22.15
CA ALA A 335 17.85 14.64 21.63
C ALA A 335 17.97 13.55 22.71
N ALA A 336 18.89 13.71 23.67
CA ALA A 336 19.05 12.79 24.80
C ALA A 336 17.83 12.73 25.75
N ALA A 337 16.91 13.70 25.67
CA ALA A 337 15.65 13.70 26.43
C ALA A 337 14.54 12.84 25.79
N ILE A 338 14.72 12.39 24.54
CA ILE A 338 13.82 11.46 23.87
C ILE A 338 14.13 10.05 24.40
N GLU A 339 13.26 9.51 25.26
CA GLU A 339 13.41 8.17 25.83
C GLU A 339 13.12 7.08 24.79
N HIS A 340 12.04 7.26 24.02
CA HIS A 340 11.59 6.32 23.00
C HIS A 340 11.01 7.02 21.78
N PHE A 341 11.14 6.35 20.63
CA PHE A 341 10.60 6.77 19.34
C PHE A 341 10.02 5.57 18.61
N PHE A 342 8.83 5.76 18.04
CA PHE A 342 8.22 4.81 17.10
C PHE A 342 7.71 5.57 15.88
N LEU A 343 7.93 5.00 14.68
CA LEU A 343 7.55 5.64 13.42
C LEU A 343 6.02 5.66 13.18
N GLU A 344 5.28 4.79 13.86
CA GLU A 344 3.81 4.71 13.77
C GLU A 344 3.21 4.59 15.18
N SER A 345 2.12 5.33 15.39
CA SER A 345 1.45 5.50 16.69
C SER A 345 -0.05 5.22 16.67
N ASN A 346 -0.56 4.67 15.56
CA ASN A 346 -1.96 4.56 15.17
C ASN A 346 -2.67 5.89 14.86
N MET A 347 -1.98 7.04 14.89
CA MET A 347 -2.58 8.35 14.55
C MET A 347 -2.48 8.72 13.07
N ALA A 348 -1.95 7.84 12.20
CA ALA A 348 -1.96 8.09 10.76
C ALA A 348 -3.39 8.34 10.23
N THR A 349 -4.44 7.58 10.56
CA THR A 349 -4.57 6.23 11.12
C THR A 349 -4.65 5.22 9.96
N ASP A 350 -3.87 4.15 9.95
CA ASP A 350 -3.78 3.22 8.81
C ASP A 350 -4.55 1.91 9.07
N LYS A 351 -5.42 1.54 8.12
CA LYS A 351 -6.26 0.33 8.05
C LYS A 351 -7.22 0.16 9.23
N LYS A 352 -7.72 1.27 9.78
CA LYS A 352 -8.66 1.32 10.91
C LYS A 352 -9.60 2.51 10.76
N PRO A 353 -10.89 2.41 11.16
CA PRO A 353 -11.79 3.55 11.16
C PRO A 353 -11.26 4.64 12.10
N SER A 354 -11.40 5.90 11.68
CA SER A 354 -10.83 7.03 12.41
C SER A 354 -11.65 8.31 12.22
N GLN A 355 -12.13 8.88 13.32
CA GLN A 355 -12.75 10.21 13.31
C GLN A 355 -11.75 11.29 12.88
N LEU A 356 -10.46 11.10 13.18
CA LEU A 356 -9.42 12.00 12.72
C LEU A 356 -9.34 12.02 11.19
N ASN A 357 -9.42 10.85 10.54
CA ASN A 357 -9.41 10.78 9.06
C ASN A 357 -10.66 11.42 8.43
N MET A 358 -11.80 11.48 9.15
CA MET A 358 -13.01 12.17 8.68
C MET A 358 -12.85 13.69 8.67
N LEU A 359 -12.20 14.24 9.71
CA LEU A 359 -11.98 15.69 9.86
C LEU A 359 -10.73 16.18 9.15
N ARG A 360 -9.69 15.35 9.11
CA ARG A 360 -8.38 15.61 8.49
C ARG A 360 -8.09 14.50 7.49
N THR A 361 -8.41 14.79 6.25
CA THR A 361 -8.37 13.89 5.09
C THR A 361 -7.17 12.95 5.07
N ARG A 362 -7.40 11.69 4.69
CA ARG A 362 -6.35 10.68 4.43
C ARG A 362 -6.57 10.01 3.08
N GLY A 363 -5.62 10.13 2.17
CA GLY A 363 -5.83 9.84 0.75
C GLY A 363 -6.44 11.05 0.05
N LYS A 364 -7.62 10.89 -0.53
CA LYS A 364 -8.37 11.92 -1.26
C LYS A 364 -9.68 12.21 -0.53
N ARG A 365 -10.03 13.49 -0.45
CA ARG A 365 -11.37 13.95 -0.09
C ARG A 365 -12.09 14.31 -1.37
N VAL A 366 -13.07 13.51 -1.72
CA VAL A 366 -13.83 13.68 -2.96
C VAL A 366 -15.31 13.75 -2.66
N THR A 367 -16.00 14.69 -3.28
CA THR A 367 -17.45 14.84 -3.19
C THR A 367 -18.06 14.59 -4.57
N ALA A 368 -19.09 13.75 -4.61
CA ALA A 368 -19.95 13.55 -5.77
C ALA A 368 -21.33 14.15 -5.47
N GLU A 369 -21.88 14.92 -6.41
CA GLU A 369 -23.11 15.67 -6.29
C GLU A 369 -24.03 15.41 -7.48
N ILE A 370 -25.33 15.26 -7.20
CA ILE A 370 -26.37 15.04 -8.20
C ILE A 370 -27.62 15.84 -7.86
N ARG A 371 -28.27 16.37 -8.89
CA ARG A 371 -29.63 16.92 -8.80
C ARG A 371 -30.54 16.06 -9.66
N ILE A 372 -31.51 15.40 -9.06
CA ILE A 372 -32.38 14.42 -9.72
C ILE A 372 -33.78 15.02 -9.87
N PRO A 373 -34.27 15.21 -11.10
CA PRO A 373 -35.63 15.66 -11.34
C PRO A 373 -36.66 14.75 -10.68
N ARG A 374 -37.67 15.33 -10.03
CA ARG A 374 -38.73 14.57 -9.34
C ARG A 374 -39.34 13.48 -10.23
N ASP A 375 -39.81 13.88 -11.41
CA ASP A 375 -40.53 12.98 -12.32
C ASP A 375 -39.66 11.82 -12.78
N LEU A 376 -38.36 12.07 -13.00
CA LEU A 376 -37.40 11.05 -13.39
C LEU A 376 -37.19 10.03 -12.26
N LEU A 377 -37.08 10.49 -11.02
CA LEU A 377 -36.91 9.60 -9.86
C LEU A 377 -38.13 8.69 -9.68
N ILE A 378 -39.34 9.24 -9.80
CA ILE A 378 -40.60 8.47 -9.71
C ILE A 378 -40.70 7.49 -10.88
N GLN A 379 -40.39 7.93 -12.10
CA GLN A 379 -40.50 7.09 -13.29
C GLN A 379 -39.52 5.91 -13.26
N GLU A 380 -38.26 6.16 -12.89
CA GLU A 380 -37.19 5.15 -12.97
C GLU A 380 -37.09 4.28 -11.72
N LEU A 381 -37.31 4.85 -10.53
CA LEU A 381 -37.11 4.17 -9.25
C LEU A 381 -38.36 4.09 -8.37
N GLN A 382 -39.52 4.58 -8.84
CA GLN A 382 -40.82 4.45 -8.17
C GLN A 382 -40.82 4.97 -6.72
N VAL A 383 -40.06 6.03 -6.47
CA VAL A 383 -39.95 6.65 -5.15
C VAL A 383 -40.04 8.17 -5.24
N GLU A 384 -40.74 8.77 -4.27
CA GLU A 384 -40.85 10.22 -4.14
C GLU A 384 -39.62 10.80 -3.41
N PRO A 385 -39.08 11.97 -3.81
CA PRO A 385 -37.97 12.63 -3.14
C PRO A 385 -38.15 12.80 -1.61
N GLU A 386 -39.38 13.10 -1.16
CA GLU A 386 -39.70 13.27 0.26
C GLU A 386 -39.49 11.98 1.07
N GLN A 387 -39.75 10.81 0.47
CA GLN A 387 -39.56 9.53 1.15
C GLN A 387 -38.08 9.21 1.32
N LEU A 388 -37.25 9.51 0.31
CA LEU A 388 -35.80 9.39 0.42
C LEU A 388 -35.25 10.30 1.51
N LEU A 389 -35.68 11.57 1.54
CA LEU A 389 -35.25 12.52 2.57
C LEU A 389 -35.68 12.08 3.99
N ARG A 390 -36.90 11.55 4.12
CA ARG A 390 -37.38 10.97 5.39
C ARG A 390 -36.52 9.79 5.82
N HIS A 391 -36.24 8.87 4.90
CA HIS A 391 -35.40 7.70 5.18
C HIS A 391 -33.98 8.11 5.57
N ALA A 392 -33.35 9.06 4.86
CA ALA A 392 -32.03 9.58 5.19
C ALA A 392 -31.97 10.15 6.62
N ARG A 393 -32.95 10.97 7.02
CA ARG A 393 -33.02 11.52 8.39
C ARG A 393 -33.14 10.45 9.48
N LEU A 394 -33.90 9.39 9.21
CA LEU A 394 -34.01 8.26 10.14
C LEU A 394 -32.70 7.45 10.18
N GLY A 395 -32.08 7.25 9.01
CA GLY A 395 -30.77 6.62 8.85
C GLY A 395 -29.68 7.35 9.63
N ASP A 396 -29.64 8.68 9.59
CA ASP A 396 -28.67 9.50 10.34
C ASP A 396 -28.76 9.27 11.85
N VAL A 397 -29.99 9.19 12.39
CA VAL A 397 -30.20 8.88 13.82
C VAL A 397 -29.68 7.48 14.13
N GLY A 398 -29.99 6.49 13.28
CA GLY A 398 -29.50 5.12 13.40
C GLY A 398 -27.97 5.01 13.36
N ALA A 399 -27.34 5.63 12.37
CA ALA A 399 -25.89 5.69 12.18
C ALA A 399 -25.20 6.29 13.40
N ARG A 400 -25.74 7.40 13.93
CA ARG A 400 -25.20 8.06 15.13
C ARG A 400 -25.31 7.19 16.38
N LEU A 401 -26.44 6.50 16.59
CA LEU A 401 -26.60 5.57 17.71
C LEU A 401 -25.65 4.37 17.60
N ALA A 402 -25.40 3.89 16.38
CA ALA A 402 -24.47 2.80 16.10
C ALA A 402 -22.99 3.23 16.16
N GLY A 403 -22.69 4.53 16.15
CA GLY A 403 -21.32 5.05 16.14
C GLY A 403 -20.57 4.77 14.83
N THR A 404 -21.28 4.67 13.70
CA THR A 404 -20.67 4.43 12.38
C THR A 404 -19.92 5.68 11.90
N ASN A 405 -18.88 5.47 11.08
CA ASN A 405 -18.17 6.54 10.37
C ASN A 405 -18.81 6.88 9.01
N ASN A 406 -20.00 6.35 8.76
CA ASN A 406 -20.70 6.39 7.50
C ASN A 406 -22.21 6.46 7.77
N ASN A 407 -22.87 7.50 7.27
CA ASN A 407 -24.33 7.68 7.35
C ASN A 407 -25.07 7.34 6.05
N GLY A 408 -24.35 6.90 5.02
CA GLY A 408 -24.90 6.24 3.84
C GLY A 408 -25.28 4.78 4.11
N LEU A 409 -25.67 4.10 3.04
CA LEU A 409 -26.24 2.76 3.11
C LEU A 409 -25.22 1.66 2.82
N HIS A 410 -24.41 1.80 1.75
CA HIS A 410 -23.52 0.74 1.28
C HIS A 410 -22.31 1.19 0.44
N SER A 411 -21.82 2.42 0.59
CA SER A 411 -20.66 2.92 -0.19
C SER A 411 -19.47 1.94 -0.25
N VAL A 412 -19.24 1.18 0.82
CA VAL A 412 -18.19 0.15 0.91
C VAL A 412 -18.35 -0.98 -0.12
N ASN A 413 -19.57 -1.36 -0.50
CA ASN A 413 -19.80 -2.44 -1.45
C ASN A 413 -19.20 -2.12 -2.83
N GLY A 414 -19.53 -0.94 -3.36
CA GLY A 414 -19.00 -0.47 -4.65
C GLY A 414 -17.50 -0.20 -4.59
N LEU A 415 -17.03 0.40 -3.50
CA LEU A 415 -15.61 0.63 -3.27
C LEU A 415 -14.84 -0.69 -3.21
N ALA A 416 -15.34 -1.71 -2.52
CA ALA A 416 -14.68 -3.02 -2.45
C ALA A 416 -14.57 -3.66 -3.83
N ALA A 417 -15.66 -3.63 -4.60
CA ALA A 417 -15.67 -4.16 -5.96
C ALA A 417 -14.68 -3.44 -6.88
N LEU A 418 -14.59 -2.12 -6.78
CA LEU A 418 -13.61 -1.32 -7.52
C LEU A 418 -12.18 -1.56 -7.03
N PHE A 419 -11.96 -1.67 -5.72
CA PHE A 419 -10.63 -1.86 -5.14
C PHE A 419 -10.03 -3.18 -5.61
N ILE A 420 -10.82 -4.26 -5.61
CA ILE A 420 -10.40 -5.57 -6.10
C ILE A 420 -10.16 -5.53 -7.62
N ALA A 421 -11.09 -4.92 -8.37
CA ALA A 421 -10.99 -4.82 -9.83
C ALA A 421 -9.76 -4.02 -10.27
N THR A 422 -9.39 -2.97 -9.55
CA THR A 422 -8.34 -2.02 -9.96
C THR A 422 -7.03 -2.14 -9.18
N GLY A 423 -6.90 -3.14 -8.30
CA GLY A 423 -5.64 -3.44 -7.62
C GLY A 423 -5.26 -2.47 -6.50
N GLN A 424 -6.26 -1.85 -5.89
CA GLN A 424 -6.09 -1.04 -4.69
C GLN A 424 -5.85 -1.94 -3.48
N ASP A 425 -5.37 -1.36 -2.38
CA ASP A 425 -5.23 -2.09 -1.11
C ASP A 425 -6.60 -2.22 -0.44
N VAL A 426 -7.23 -3.38 -0.57
CA VAL A 426 -8.56 -3.69 -0.02
C VAL A 426 -8.63 -3.46 1.50
N ALA A 427 -7.52 -3.60 2.24
CA ALA A 427 -7.52 -3.31 3.68
C ALA A 427 -7.69 -1.82 3.99
N CYS A 428 -7.44 -0.92 3.02
CA CYS A 428 -7.71 0.50 3.16
C CYS A 428 -9.22 0.83 3.17
N LEU A 429 -10.09 -0.13 2.84
CA LEU A 429 -11.53 0.03 3.02
C LEU A 429 -11.91 0.28 4.49
N ALA A 430 -11.10 -0.15 5.45
CA ALA A 430 -11.33 0.20 6.86
C ALA A 430 -11.36 1.72 7.10
N GLU A 431 -10.75 2.50 6.22
CA GLU A 431 -10.71 3.96 6.27
C GLU A 431 -11.52 4.60 5.15
N SER A 432 -11.42 4.06 3.93
CA SER A 432 -12.17 4.52 2.76
C SER A 432 -13.66 4.24 2.87
N SER A 433 -14.09 3.45 3.86
CA SER A 433 -15.50 3.26 4.21
C SER A 433 -16.18 4.48 4.80
N ALA A 434 -15.41 5.45 5.30
CA ALA A 434 -15.99 6.69 5.78
C ALA A 434 -16.69 7.40 4.63
N ALA A 435 -17.94 7.79 4.84
CA ALA A 435 -18.71 8.56 3.88
C ALA A 435 -19.67 9.48 4.61
N ILE A 436 -19.89 10.66 4.04
CA ILE A 436 -20.86 11.63 4.53
C ILE A 436 -21.85 11.88 3.41
N THR A 437 -23.06 11.36 3.56
CA THR A 437 -24.17 11.60 2.64
C THR A 437 -25.00 12.78 3.13
N TYR A 438 -25.48 13.59 2.20
CA TYR A 438 -26.39 14.69 2.46
C TYR A 438 -27.45 14.73 1.37
N SER A 439 -28.68 15.06 1.74
CA SER A 439 -29.78 15.23 0.79
C SER A 439 -30.72 16.34 1.23
N GLU A 440 -31.29 17.04 0.26
CA GLU A 440 -32.32 18.04 0.47
C GLU A 440 -33.27 18.13 -0.72
N LEU A 441 -34.42 18.76 -0.49
CA LEU A 441 -35.33 19.11 -1.57
C LEU A 441 -34.98 20.50 -2.08
N THR A 442 -34.87 20.61 -3.39
CA THR A 442 -34.80 21.91 -4.07
C THR A 442 -36.16 22.62 -3.97
N PRO A 443 -36.21 23.95 -4.17
CA PRO A 443 -37.48 24.69 -4.23
C PRO A 443 -38.46 24.15 -5.27
N GLU A 444 -37.96 23.53 -6.34
CA GLU A 444 -38.75 22.95 -7.43
C GLU A 444 -39.29 21.54 -7.09
N GLY A 445 -38.90 20.97 -5.95
CA GLY A 445 -39.31 19.62 -5.52
C GLY A 445 -38.41 18.48 -6.04
N ASP A 446 -37.31 18.81 -6.73
CA ASP A 446 -36.26 17.85 -7.10
C ASP A 446 -35.42 17.45 -5.88
N LEU A 447 -34.71 16.33 -5.98
CA LEU A 447 -33.74 15.89 -4.97
C LEU A 447 -32.35 16.43 -5.31
N TYR A 448 -31.73 17.17 -4.40
CA TYR A 448 -30.27 17.32 -4.37
C TYR A 448 -29.68 16.29 -3.42
N GLY A 449 -28.62 15.62 -3.87
CA GLY A 449 -27.88 14.64 -3.09
C GLY A 449 -26.38 14.81 -3.27
N SER A 450 -25.63 14.57 -2.19
CA SER A 450 -24.18 14.47 -2.26
C SER A 450 -23.66 13.33 -1.40
N VAL A 451 -22.51 12.79 -1.80
CA VAL A 451 -21.69 11.88 -1.00
C VAL A 451 -20.25 12.37 -0.99
N THR A 452 -19.71 12.56 0.20
CA THR A 452 -18.30 12.91 0.41
C THR A 452 -17.56 11.73 1.00
N LEU A 453 -16.49 11.30 0.35
CA LEU A 453 -15.55 10.32 0.85
C LEU A 453 -14.34 11.07 1.43
N PRO A 454 -14.23 11.28 2.76
CA PRO A 454 -13.20 12.12 3.35
C PRO A 454 -11.81 11.47 3.39
N SER A 455 -11.76 10.14 3.25
CA SER A 455 -10.53 9.37 3.42
C SER A 455 -10.38 8.24 2.39
N LEU A 456 -10.61 8.57 1.11
CA LEU A 456 -10.50 7.61 0.00
C LEU A 456 -9.02 7.38 -0.38
N ILE A 457 -8.52 6.15 -0.18
CA ILE A 457 -7.12 5.82 -0.44
C ILE A 457 -7.01 5.05 -1.73
N VAL A 458 -6.51 5.70 -2.77
CA VAL A 458 -6.41 5.14 -4.12
C VAL A 458 -5.09 5.53 -4.78
N GLY A 459 -4.66 4.72 -5.73
CA GLY A 459 -3.53 5.01 -6.60
C GLY A 459 -3.69 4.33 -7.95
N THR A 460 -2.99 4.86 -8.94
CA THR A 460 -2.97 4.37 -10.33
C THR A 460 -1.60 3.83 -10.73
N VAL A 461 -0.62 3.94 -9.82
CA VAL A 461 0.71 3.34 -9.91
C VAL A 461 1.09 2.64 -8.61
N GLY A 462 1.89 1.57 -8.73
CA GLY A 462 2.43 0.81 -7.60
C GLY A 462 1.42 -0.18 -6.98
N GLY A 463 1.88 -0.96 -6.00
CA GLY A 463 1.03 -1.96 -5.35
C GLY A 463 0.45 -2.98 -6.32
N GLY A 464 -0.87 -3.22 -6.24
CA GLY A 464 -1.59 -4.17 -7.09
C GLY A 464 -1.96 -3.64 -8.48
N THR A 465 -1.83 -2.34 -8.75
CA THR A 465 -2.33 -1.71 -10.00
C THR A 465 -1.64 -2.24 -11.26
N GLY A 466 -0.41 -2.76 -11.11
CA GLY A 466 0.35 -3.35 -12.20
C GLY A 466 0.13 -4.85 -12.39
N LEU A 467 -0.75 -5.50 -11.63
CA LEU A 467 -1.16 -6.87 -11.92
C LEU A 467 -1.99 -6.89 -13.21
N PRO A 468 -1.88 -7.94 -14.06
CA PRO A 468 -2.45 -7.90 -15.41
C PRO A 468 -3.94 -7.56 -15.45
N THR A 469 -4.78 -8.29 -14.71
CA THR A 469 -6.23 -8.04 -14.67
C THR A 469 -6.59 -6.68 -14.08
N GLN A 470 -5.84 -6.22 -13.08
CA GLN A 470 -6.08 -4.94 -12.41
C GLN A 470 -5.71 -3.75 -13.29
N ARG A 471 -4.60 -3.90 -14.04
CA ARG A 471 -4.16 -2.93 -15.03
C ARG A 471 -5.19 -2.77 -16.14
N GLU A 472 -5.68 -3.87 -16.71
CA GLU A 472 -6.72 -3.84 -17.74
C GLU A 472 -7.97 -3.11 -17.25
N CYS A 473 -8.41 -3.36 -16.01
CA CYS A 473 -9.55 -2.65 -15.42
C CYS A 473 -9.31 -1.14 -15.25
N LEU A 474 -8.09 -0.73 -14.91
CA LEU A 474 -7.73 0.69 -14.87
C LEU A 474 -7.66 1.29 -16.29
N GLU A 475 -7.16 0.57 -17.28
CA GLU A 475 -7.11 0.99 -18.68
C GLU A 475 -8.52 1.15 -19.28
N LEU A 476 -9.48 0.27 -18.94
CA LEU A 476 -10.89 0.39 -19.33
C LEU A 476 -11.53 1.71 -18.89
N MET A 477 -11.09 2.26 -17.76
CA MET A 477 -11.56 3.56 -17.23
C MET A 477 -10.65 4.74 -17.61
N ASP A 478 -9.59 4.52 -18.39
CA ASP A 478 -8.52 5.49 -18.66
C ASP A 478 -7.94 6.10 -17.36
N CYS A 479 -7.64 5.21 -16.41
CA CYS A 479 -7.13 5.51 -15.07
C CYS A 479 -5.79 4.82 -14.76
N TYR A 480 -5.11 4.20 -15.74
CA TYR A 480 -3.80 3.59 -15.50
C TYR A 480 -2.66 4.61 -15.71
N GLY A 481 -1.69 4.65 -14.79
CA GLY A 481 -0.46 5.45 -14.93
C GLY A 481 -0.47 6.80 -14.20
N GLU A 482 0.45 7.68 -14.59
CA GLU A 482 0.67 9.01 -14.01
C GLU A 482 -0.43 10.01 -14.42
N GLY A 483 -0.78 10.95 -13.53
CA GLY A 483 -1.81 11.98 -13.72
C GLY A 483 -3.25 11.47 -13.63
N LYS A 484 -3.50 10.30 -13.02
CA LYS A 484 -4.79 9.60 -13.07
C LYS A 484 -5.41 9.29 -11.71
N ALA A 485 -4.70 9.47 -10.59
CA ALA A 485 -5.25 9.12 -9.27
C ALA A 485 -6.48 9.95 -8.87
N ASN A 486 -6.48 11.26 -9.15
CA ASN A 486 -7.65 12.11 -8.88
C ASN A 486 -8.82 11.76 -9.80
N LYS A 487 -8.56 11.44 -11.07
CA LYS A 487 -9.56 10.94 -12.02
C LYS A 487 -10.24 9.66 -11.50
N LEU A 488 -9.45 8.71 -11.00
CA LEU A 488 -9.96 7.49 -10.38
C LEU A 488 -10.83 7.79 -9.14
N ALA A 489 -10.40 8.73 -8.29
CA ALA A 489 -11.15 9.14 -7.10
C ALA A 489 -12.52 9.75 -7.46
N GLU A 490 -12.58 10.63 -8.47
CA GLU A 490 -13.84 11.21 -8.96
C GLU A 490 -14.79 10.15 -9.53
N ILE A 491 -14.27 9.20 -10.33
CA ILE A 491 -15.06 8.09 -10.85
C ILE A 491 -15.60 7.22 -9.70
N MET A 492 -14.77 6.87 -8.72
CA MET A 492 -15.18 6.08 -7.55
C MET A 492 -16.27 6.79 -6.73
N ALA A 493 -16.17 8.11 -6.53
CA ALA A 493 -17.20 8.87 -5.85
C ALA A 493 -18.53 8.87 -6.62
N GLY A 494 -18.48 9.00 -7.95
CA GLY A 494 -19.65 8.90 -8.81
C GLY A 494 -20.31 7.51 -8.77
N VAL A 495 -19.52 6.44 -8.73
CA VAL A 495 -20.02 5.07 -8.56
C VAL A 495 -20.68 4.90 -7.20
N VAL A 496 -20.08 5.43 -6.13
CA VAL A 496 -20.71 5.41 -4.80
C VAL A 496 -22.05 6.15 -4.81
N ALA A 497 -22.13 7.34 -5.42
CA ALA A 497 -23.38 8.08 -5.54
C ALA A 497 -24.47 7.25 -6.26
N ALA A 498 -24.11 6.56 -7.34
CA ALA A 498 -25.02 5.66 -8.06
C ALA A 498 -25.52 4.50 -7.20
N GLY A 499 -24.61 3.86 -6.45
CA GLY A 499 -24.96 2.80 -5.52
C GLY A 499 -25.94 3.30 -4.46
N GLU A 500 -25.58 4.40 -3.78
CA GLU A 500 -26.35 4.97 -2.67
C GLU A 500 -27.78 5.30 -3.10
N ILE A 501 -27.97 6.03 -4.22
CA ILE A 501 -29.33 6.40 -4.67
C ILE A 501 -30.15 5.19 -5.08
N SER A 502 -29.53 4.19 -5.71
CA SER A 502 -30.22 2.96 -6.11
C SER A 502 -30.69 2.19 -4.87
N LEU A 503 -29.82 1.96 -3.88
CA LEU A 503 -30.22 1.22 -2.68
C LEU A 503 -31.22 2.02 -1.83
N ALA A 504 -31.02 3.32 -1.67
CA ALA A 504 -31.95 4.19 -0.96
C ALA A 504 -33.36 4.10 -1.54
N SER A 505 -33.46 4.07 -2.87
CA SER A 505 -34.75 3.94 -3.55
C SER A 505 -35.38 2.55 -3.35
N ALA A 506 -34.62 1.46 -3.47
CA ALA A 506 -35.14 0.11 -3.24
C ALA A 506 -35.66 -0.12 -1.82
N ILE A 507 -34.98 0.44 -0.80
CA ILE A 507 -35.43 0.34 0.60
C ILE A 507 -36.69 1.19 0.79
N SER A 508 -36.70 2.40 0.25
CA SER A 508 -37.78 3.37 0.49
C SER A 508 -39.06 3.06 -0.30
N SER A 509 -38.96 2.35 -1.43
CA SER A 509 -40.13 1.85 -2.18
C SER A 509 -40.69 0.53 -1.62
N LEU A 510 -40.02 -0.08 -0.63
CA LEU A 510 -40.30 -1.43 -0.09
C LEU A 510 -40.07 -2.58 -1.08
N ASP A 511 -39.39 -2.34 -2.22
CA ASP A 511 -39.01 -3.39 -3.20
C ASP A 511 -37.82 -4.26 -2.75
N TRP A 512 -37.22 -3.96 -1.60
CA TRP A 512 -35.98 -4.58 -1.14
C TRP A 512 -36.05 -6.12 -1.01
N VAL A 513 -37.20 -6.68 -0.62
CA VAL A 513 -37.35 -8.12 -0.35
C VAL A 513 -37.46 -8.97 -1.62
N SER A 514 -38.02 -8.45 -2.73
CA SER A 514 -38.27 -9.24 -3.95
C SER A 514 -37.04 -9.39 -4.85
N SER A 515 -36.13 -8.42 -4.84
CA SER A 515 -34.96 -8.37 -5.74
C SER A 515 -33.84 -9.35 -5.39
N HIS A 516 -33.61 -9.63 -4.09
CA HIS A 516 -32.57 -10.57 -3.64
C HIS A 516 -32.97 -12.03 -3.90
N ASP A 517 -34.26 -12.36 -3.80
CA ASP A 517 -34.77 -13.71 -4.05
C ASP A 517 -34.70 -14.10 -5.53
N ALA A 518 -34.85 -13.14 -6.45
CA ALA A 518 -34.82 -13.40 -7.91
C ALA A 518 -33.45 -13.88 -8.44
N THR A 519 -32.35 -13.56 -7.75
CA THR A 519 -30.98 -13.97 -8.18
C THR A 519 -30.49 -15.27 -7.58
N ARG A 520 -31.30 -15.94 -6.74
CA ARG A 520 -30.98 -17.23 -6.13
C ARG A 520 -31.55 -18.43 -6.89
N ALA A 521 -32.15 -18.21 -8.07
CA ALA A 521 -32.73 -19.23 -8.93
C ALA A 521 -31.71 -19.85 -9.90
#